data_AF-A0A261CDM4-F1
#
_entry.id   AF-A0A261CDM4-F1
#
_cell.length_a   1.000
_cell.length_b   1.000
_cell.length_c   1.000
_cell.angle_alpha   90.00
_cell.angle_beta   90.00
_cell.angle_gamma   90.00
#
_symmetry.space_group_name_H-M   'P 1'
#
loop_
_entity.id
_entity.type
_entity.pdbx_description
1 polymer ?
#
loop_
_entity_poly.entity_id
_entity_poly.type
_entity_poly.pdbx_seq_one_letter_code
_entity_poly.pdbx_strand_id
1 'polypeptide(L)'
;MNHYYSLLLGVLFLVFSQVKCTGYLEVSFKSDFNLKSVLNVSSANNSNSRLVPFLVSPNKTETLSRIPIDFNETVIITVFVINQDRLDIDNATITSTFIPRRGLLSPLTVMYPFTGIKINIGCDPQYYGDQCNVFCCSETASRVGKECNSLGQLGCPVGKKGLDCKQSISKKWCKCKNKGSCISSFGKNLHERIQCSCPVGFTGIHCEREVPSVEMMSVYGVDPKKFEIGTAKMLYESVVDNEMVEVTRPHSSHLLHNLKINDA
;
A
#
# COMPACT_ATOMS: atom_id res chain seq x y z
N MET A 1 -33.86 -39.43 10.11
CA MET A 1 -32.40 -39.15 10.14
C MET A 1 -31.87 -38.30 8.98
N ASN A 2 -32.72 -37.75 8.08
CA ASN A 2 -32.24 -36.99 6.90
C ASN A 2 -32.39 -35.45 6.98
N HIS A 3 -33.02 -34.88 8.01
CA HIS A 3 -33.18 -33.43 8.12
C HIS A 3 -32.05 -32.70 8.85
N TYR A 4 -31.29 -33.40 9.71
CA TYR A 4 -30.19 -32.78 10.47
C TYR A 4 -28.93 -32.54 9.63
N TYR A 5 -28.66 -33.38 8.61
CA TYR A 5 -27.51 -33.21 7.72
C TYR A 5 -27.65 -32.01 6.75
N SER A 6 -28.88 -31.66 6.36
CA SER A 6 -29.16 -30.54 5.46
C SER A 6 -28.95 -29.18 6.16
N LEU A 7 -29.32 -29.07 7.44
CA LEU A 7 -29.06 -27.88 8.26
C LEU A 7 -27.56 -27.71 8.57
N LEU A 8 -26.83 -28.81 8.81
CA LEU A 8 -25.38 -28.73 9.09
C LEU A 8 -24.59 -28.28 7.85
N LEU A 9 -24.98 -28.71 6.64
CA LEU A 9 -24.37 -28.24 5.39
C LEU A 9 -24.71 -26.77 5.09
N GLY A 10 -25.94 -26.34 5.40
CA GLY A 10 -26.36 -24.94 5.24
C GLY A 10 -25.62 -23.98 6.18
N VAL A 11 -25.34 -24.40 7.41
CA VAL A 11 -24.53 -23.62 8.37
C VAL A 11 -23.06 -23.60 7.95
N LEU A 12 -22.51 -24.69 7.40
CA LEU A 12 -21.12 -24.70 6.91
C LEU A 12 -20.91 -23.77 5.70
N PHE A 13 -21.91 -23.62 4.82
CA PHE A 13 -21.87 -22.69 3.69
C PHE A 13 -22.00 -21.22 4.10
N LEU A 14 -22.69 -20.93 5.20
CA LEU A 14 -22.80 -19.57 5.75
C LEU A 14 -21.55 -19.10 6.49
N VAL A 15 -20.66 -20.00 6.92
CA VAL A 15 -19.38 -19.63 7.55
C VAL A 15 -18.36 -19.12 6.53
N PHE A 16 -18.52 -19.43 5.24
CA PHE A 16 -17.60 -18.97 4.17
C PHE A 16 -18.00 -17.63 3.51
N SER A 17 -19.12 -17.00 3.90
CA SER A 17 -19.60 -15.78 3.25
C SER A 17 -19.11 -14.46 3.86
N GLN A 18 -18.04 -14.48 4.67
CA GLN A 18 -17.44 -13.26 5.22
C GLN A 18 -15.90 -13.32 5.22
N VAL A 19 -15.29 -13.64 4.07
CA VAL A 19 -13.86 -13.31 3.90
C VAL A 19 -13.77 -11.79 3.71
N LYS A 20 -13.77 -11.06 4.83
CA LYS A 20 -13.49 -9.63 4.87
C LYS A 20 -12.00 -9.43 4.62
N CYS A 21 -11.67 -9.25 3.33
CA CYS A 21 -10.46 -8.63 2.79
C CYS A 21 -9.10 -9.25 3.21
N THR A 22 -8.43 -9.87 2.24
CA THR A 22 -7.22 -10.69 2.39
C THR A 22 -5.96 -9.93 1.99
N GLY A 23 -5.78 -8.75 2.56
CA GLY A 23 -4.59 -7.94 2.37
C GLY A 23 -4.39 -6.92 3.47
N TYR A 24 -3.25 -6.25 3.41
CA TYR A 24 -2.75 -5.45 4.51
C TYR A 24 -1.93 -4.26 4.02
N LEU A 25 -1.79 -3.32 4.93
CA LEU A 25 -0.91 -2.17 4.86
C LEU A 25 0.34 -2.46 5.68
N GLU A 26 1.50 -2.09 5.15
CA GLU A 26 2.72 -1.89 5.92
C GLU A 26 3.15 -0.45 5.75
N VAL A 27 3.31 0.28 6.85
CA VAL A 27 3.68 1.69 6.80
C VAL A 27 5.02 1.86 7.47
N SER A 28 5.96 2.49 6.77
CA SER A 28 7.28 2.79 7.27
C SER A 28 7.48 4.29 7.41
N PHE A 29 8.12 4.67 8.51
CA PHE A 29 8.40 6.06 8.88
C PHE A 29 9.89 6.24 9.16
N LYS A 30 10.42 7.41 8.81
CA LYS A 30 11.76 7.87 9.16
C LYS A 30 11.71 9.34 9.59
N SER A 31 12.47 9.66 10.63
CA SER A 31 12.60 10.99 11.18
C SER A 31 13.97 11.16 11.83
N ASP A 32 14.41 12.41 11.95
CA ASP A 32 15.60 12.79 12.71
C ASP A 32 15.28 13.06 14.20
N PHE A 33 14.02 12.91 14.60
CA PHE A 33 13.53 13.23 15.94
C PHE A 33 12.98 11.99 16.66
N ASN A 34 12.93 12.08 18.00
CA ASN A 34 12.17 11.16 18.83
C ASN A 34 10.68 11.54 18.77
N LEU A 35 9.87 10.68 18.17
CA LEU A 35 8.45 10.92 17.97
C LEU A 35 7.61 9.90 18.74
N LYS A 36 6.57 10.39 19.41
CA LYS A 36 5.44 9.59 19.89
C LYS A 36 4.31 9.72 18.90
N SER A 37 3.89 8.60 18.32
CA SER A 37 2.95 8.62 17.21
C SER A 37 1.84 7.61 17.37
N VAL A 38 0.70 7.91 16.76
CA VAL A 38 -0.43 6.99 16.62
C VAL A 38 -0.86 7.01 15.17
N LEU A 39 -0.79 5.86 14.51
CA LEU A 39 -1.37 5.67 13.20
C LEU A 39 -2.83 5.24 13.38
N ASN A 40 -3.74 6.04 12.85
CA ASN A 40 -5.14 5.71 12.68
C ASN A 40 -5.39 5.27 11.23
N VAL A 41 -5.92 4.07 11.04
CA VAL A 41 -6.39 3.59 9.74
C VAL A 41 -7.90 3.43 9.81
N SER A 42 -8.61 4.18 8.97
CA SER A 42 -10.07 4.13 8.87
C SER A 42 -10.51 4.01 7.41
N SER A 43 -11.78 3.71 7.23
CA SER A 43 -12.44 3.74 5.93
C SER A 43 -13.41 4.91 5.86
N ALA A 44 -13.57 5.51 4.68
CA ALA A 44 -14.50 6.61 4.46
C ALA A 44 -15.97 6.26 4.79
N ASN A 45 -16.37 4.99 4.65
CA ASN A 45 -17.76 4.54 4.79
C ASN A 45 -18.03 3.78 6.09
N ASN A 46 -16.98 3.48 6.87
CA ASN A 46 -17.07 2.68 8.09
C ASN A 46 -16.49 3.45 9.27
N SER A 47 -17.24 3.51 10.37
CA SER A 47 -16.79 4.15 11.60
C SER A 47 -15.71 3.36 12.34
N ASN A 48 -15.43 2.12 11.92
CA ASN A 48 -14.36 1.33 12.51
C ASN A 48 -12.99 1.91 12.12
N SER A 49 -12.27 2.37 13.14
CA SER A 49 -10.92 2.89 13.04
C SER A 49 -9.97 2.00 13.81
N ARG A 50 -8.75 1.85 13.32
CA ARG A 50 -7.70 1.07 13.98
C ARG A 50 -6.55 1.98 14.37
N LEU A 51 -6.33 2.08 15.67
CA LEU A 51 -5.25 2.86 16.26
C LEU A 51 -4.04 1.95 16.53
N VAL A 52 -2.89 2.34 16.01
CA VAL A 52 -1.61 1.64 16.20
C VAL A 52 -0.61 2.66 16.76
N PRO A 53 -0.35 2.64 18.09
CA PRO A 53 0.67 3.48 18.68
C PRO A 53 2.07 2.97 18.30
N PHE A 54 3.00 3.89 18.08
CA PHE A 54 4.39 3.59 17.76
C PHE A 54 5.33 4.74 18.16
N LEU A 55 6.62 4.43 18.23
CA LEU A 55 7.68 5.40 18.48
C LEU A 55 8.56 5.46 17.24
N VAL A 56 9.01 6.66 16.88
CA VAL A 56 10.08 6.83 15.88
C VAL A 56 11.32 7.36 16.58
N SER A 57 12.44 6.67 16.35
CA SER A 57 13.75 7.10 16.86
C SER A 57 14.58 7.71 15.73
N PRO A 58 15.44 8.70 16.02
CA PRO A 58 16.37 9.24 15.05
C PRO A 58 17.21 8.16 14.38
N ASN A 59 17.47 8.32 13.08
CA ASN A 59 18.29 7.40 12.27
C ASN A 59 17.78 5.95 12.19
N LYS A 60 16.52 5.69 12.57
CA LYS A 60 15.90 4.38 12.43
C LYS A 60 14.66 4.47 11.55
N THR A 61 14.46 3.43 10.74
CA THR A 61 13.20 3.24 10.03
C THR A 61 12.30 2.38 10.90
N GLU A 62 11.13 2.89 11.19
CA GLU A 62 10.11 2.15 11.94
C GLU A 62 9.03 1.67 10.99
N THR A 63 8.73 0.38 11.04
CA THR A 63 7.77 -0.26 10.14
C THR A 63 6.64 -0.90 10.93
N LEU A 64 5.43 -0.42 10.69
CA LEU A 64 4.20 -1.03 11.18
C LEU A 64 3.74 -2.07 10.17
N SER A 65 3.82 -3.34 10.55
CA SER A 65 3.54 -4.45 9.65
C SER A 65 2.09 -4.92 9.72
N ARG A 66 1.56 -5.36 8.58
CA ARG A 66 0.34 -6.17 8.45
C ARG A 66 -0.91 -5.57 9.10
N ILE A 67 -1.15 -4.29 8.91
CA ILE A 67 -2.39 -3.62 9.33
C ILE A 67 -3.48 -3.98 8.30
N PRO A 68 -4.54 -4.71 8.67
CA PRO A 68 -5.57 -5.13 7.71
C PRO A 68 -6.33 -3.93 7.16
N ILE A 69 -6.71 -4.01 5.89
CA ILE A 69 -7.48 -2.97 5.18
C ILE A 69 -8.58 -3.59 4.31
N ASP A 70 -9.63 -2.82 4.04
CA ASP A 70 -10.65 -3.19 3.08
C ASP A 70 -10.31 -2.63 1.69
N PHE A 71 -10.23 -3.50 0.68
CA PHE A 71 -9.90 -3.09 -0.69
C PHE A 71 -11.08 -2.47 -1.46
N ASN A 72 -12.30 -2.58 -0.92
CA ASN A 72 -13.51 -2.08 -1.56
C ASN A 72 -13.86 -0.64 -1.15
N GLU A 73 -13.16 -0.10 -0.17
CA GLU A 73 -13.44 1.22 0.39
C GLU A 73 -12.21 2.12 0.27
N THR A 74 -12.46 3.43 0.24
CA THR A 74 -11.38 4.42 0.32
C THR A 74 -10.75 4.37 1.71
N VAL A 75 -9.44 4.14 1.77
CA VAL A 75 -8.67 4.11 3.01
C VAL A 75 -8.21 5.52 3.34
N ILE A 76 -8.41 5.90 4.61
CA ILE A 76 -7.90 7.15 5.18
C ILE A 76 -6.88 6.74 6.25
N ILE A 77 -5.65 7.23 6.09
CA ILE A 77 -4.62 7.11 7.12
C ILE A 77 -4.43 8.48 7.77
N THR A 78 -4.41 8.50 9.10
CA THR A 78 -4.13 9.70 9.89
C THR A 78 -3.05 9.36 10.90
N VAL A 79 -1.92 10.06 10.83
CA VAL A 79 -0.80 9.90 11.75
C VAL A 79 -0.80 11.11 12.67
N PHE A 80 -1.13 10.89 13.93
CA PHE A 80 -0.94 11.89 14.97
C PHE A 80 0.46 11.75 15.56
N VAL A 81 1.17 12.86 15.71
CA VAL A 81 2.58 12.88 16.11
C VAL A 81 2.82 13.96 17.15
N ILE A 82 3.54 13.59 18.20
CA ILE A 82 4.13 14.51 19.17
C ILE A 82 5.65 14.41 19.04
N ASN A 83 6.30 15.53 18.76
CA ASN A 83 7.75 15.59 18.76
C ASN A 83 8.25 15.77 20.20
N GLN A 84 9.09 14.85 20.67
CA GLN A 84 9.60 14.90 22.04
C GLN A 84 10.83 15.80 22.19
N ASP A 85 11.52 16.09 21.09
CA ASP A 85 12.74 16.89 21.07
C ASP A 85 12.45 18.39 20.85
N ARG A 86 11.26 18.71 20.33
CA ARG A 86 10.82 20.06 19.95
C ARG A 86 9.47 20.38 20.60
N LEU A 87 9.50 21.21 21.63
CA LEU A 87 8.32 21.62 22.42
C LEU A 87 7.61 22.86 21.85
N ASP A 88 8.14 23.46 20.77
CA ASP A 88 7.57 24.60 20.05
C ASP A 88 6.43 24.20 19.10
N ILE A 89 6.27 22.91 18.82
CA ILE A 89 5.15 22.34 18.08
C ILE A 89 4.46 21.33 19.00
N ASP A 90 3.20 21.60 19.36
CA ASP A 90 2.47 20.74 20.29
C ASP A 90 2.18 19.37 19.67
N ASN A 91 1.77 19.38 18.40
CA ASN A 91 1.52 18.16 17.62
C ASN A 91 1.50 18.42 16.11
N ALA A 92 1.63 17.33 15.36
CA ALA A 92 1.38 17.30 13.92
C ALA A 92 0.42 16.16 13.59
N THR A 93 -0.51 16.41 12.68
CA THR A 93 -1.44 15.42 12.13
C THR A 93 -1.23 15.32 10.64
N ILE A 94 -0.78 14.17 10.15
CA ILE A 94 -0.62 13.91 8.72
C ILE A 94 -1.76 13.02 8.27
N THR A 95 -2.43 13.39 7.19
CA THR A 95 -3.55 12.64 6.62
C THR A 95 -3.30 12.33 5.16
N SER A 96 -3.68 11.12 4.75
CA SER A 96 -3.69 10.72 3.37
C SER A 96 -4.89 9.83 3.07
N THR A 97 -5.42 9.97 1.86
CA THR A 97 -6.62 9.29 1.41
C THR A 97 -6.35 8.65 0.05
N PHE A 98 -6.62 7.36 -0.09
CA PHE A 98 -6.37 6.65 -1.33
C PHE A 98 -7.29 5.44 -1.50
N ILE A 99 -7.47 5.02 -2.76
CA ILE A 99 -8.12 3.74 -3.08
C ILE A 99 -7.04 2.66 -3.04
N PRO A 100 -7.14 1.67 -2.13
CA PRO A 100 -6.11 0.66 -1.96
C PRO A 100 -5.99 -0.23 -3.21
N ARG A 101 -4.74 -0.38 -3.66
CA ARG A 101 -4.35 -1.32 -4.70
C ARG A 101 -3.00 -1.91 -4.31
N ARG A 102 -2.82 -3.21 -4.53
CA ARG A 102 -1.56 -3.90 -4.28
C ARG A 102 -0.41 -3.14 -4.92
N GLY A 103 0.65 -2.93 -4.16
CA GLY A 103 1.84 -2.23 -4.61
C GLY A 103 2.31 -1.21 -3.58
N LEU A 104 3.20 -0.34 -4.02
CA LEU A 104 3.81 0.66 -3.15
C LEU A 104 3.28 2.06 -3.44
N LEU A 105 2.98 2.79 -2.37
CA LEU A 105 2.64 4.20 -2.38
C LEU A 105 3.73 4.92 -1.58
N SER A 106 4.51 5.74 -2.27
CA SER A 106 5.49 6.64 -1.65
C SER A 106 5.17 8.07 -2.12
N PRO A 107 4.73 8.97 -1.24
CA PRO A 107 4.54 10.38 -1.60
C PRO A 107 5.88 10.96 -2.05
N LEU A 108 5.88 11.93 -2.98
CA LEU A 108 7.14 12.52 -3.49
C LEU A 108 7.85 13.36 -2.43
N THR A 109 7.05 14.04 -1.62
CA THR A 109 7.52 14.86 -0.51
C THR A 109 6.80 14.46 0.76
N VAL A 110 7.45 14.74 1.87
CA VAL A 110 6.88 14.61 3.21
C VAL A 110 7.08 15.94 3.93
N MET A 111 6.41 16.10 5.05
CA MET A 111 6.53 17.29 5.87
C MET A 111 7.06 16.92 7.24
N TYR A 112 7.60 17.90 7.93
CA TYR A 112 8.07 17.77 9.31
C TYR A 112 7.02 17.06 10.21
N PRO A 113 7.43 16.25 11.20
CA PRO A 113 8.81 15.90 11.54
C PRO A 113 9.37 14.70 10.76
N PHE A 114 8.69 14.21 9.73
CA PHE A 114 9.16 13.05 8.96
C PHE A 114 10.08 13.48 7.81
N THR A 115 11.12 12.68 7.58
CA THR A 115 12.00 12.75 6.41
C THR A 115 11.72 11.61 5.43
N GLY A 116 11.04 10.55 5.90
CA GLY A 116 10.66 9.41 5.07
C GLY A 116 9.31 8.83 5.45
N ILE A 117 8.44 8.60 4.45
CA ILE A 117 7.20 7.83 4.62
C ILE A 117 7.01 6.90 3.43
N LYS A 118 6.71 5.64 3.70
CA LYS A 118 6.44 4.63 2.67
C LYS A 118 5.29 3.74 3.08
N ILE A 119 4.39 3.48 2.14
CA ILE A 119 3.21 2.64 2.34
C ILE A 119 3.28 1.48 1.35
N ASN A 120 3.31 0.26 1.85
CA ASN A 120 3.21 -0.97 1.06
C ASN A 120 1.83 -1.58 1.25
N ILE A 121 1.14 -1.90 0.16
CA ILE A 121 -0.15 -2.59 0.16
C ILE A 121 0.11 -4.02 -0.34
N GLY A 122 0.06 -4.97 0.60
CA GLY A 122 0.33 -6.38 0.37
C GLY A 122 -0.92 -7.25 0.42
N CYS A 123 -0.79 -8.46 -0.11
CA CYS A 123 -1.82 -9.50 0.00
C CYS A 123 -1.40 -10.55 1.01
N ASP A 124 -2.38 -11.14 1.70
CA ASP A 124 -2.15 -12.30 2.56
C ASP A 124 -1.61 -13.50 1.77
N PRO A 125 -0.97 -14.46 2.45
CA PRO A 125 -0.49 -15.68 1.80
C PRO A 125 -1.59 -16.32 0.96
N GLN A 126 -1.23 -16.77 -0.26
CA GLN A 126 -2.14 -17.38 -1.23
C GLN A 126 -3.18 -16.44 -1.86
N TYR A 127 -3.17 -15.15 -1.55
CA TYR A 127 -4.02 -14.15 -2.20
C TYR A 127 -3.21 -13.21 -3.10
N TYR A 128 -3.82 -12.84 -4.23
CA TYR A 128 -3.16 -12.13 -5.32
C TYR A 128 -4.13 -11.21 -6.08
N GLY A 129 -3.62 -10.56 -7.13
CA GLY A 129 -4.34 -9.55 -7.89
C GLY A 129 -4.24 -8.17 -7.24
N ASP A 130 -4.71 -7.16 -7.97
CA ASP A 130 -4.60 -5.74 -7.56
C ASP A 130 -5.40 -5.42 -6.30
N GLN A 131 -6.43 -6.21 -5.99
CA GLN A 131 -7.27 -6.05 -4.80
C GLN A 131 -7.13 -7.21 -3.80
N CYS A 132 -6.11 -8.05 -3.98
CA CYS A 132 -5.87 -9.22 -3.13
C CYS A 132 -7.07 -10.17 -3.02
N ASN A 133 -7.94 -10.24 -4.02
CA ASN A 133 -9.18 -11.01 -4.02
C ASN A 133 -9.12 -12.30 -4.84
N VAL A 134 -7.96 -12.63 -5.41
CA VAL A 134 -7.75 -13.85 -6.19
C VAL A 134 -6.98 -14.86 -5.37
N PHE A 135 -7.65 -15.94 -4.96
CA PHE A 135 -7.01 -17.05 -4.27
C PHE A 135 -6.25 -17.95 -5.25
N CYS A 136 -5.01 -18.29 -4.90
CA CYS A 136 -4.21 -19.29 -5.59
C CYS A 136 -3.31 -20.05 -4.60
N CYS A 137 -3.52 -21.37 -4.51
CA CYS A 137 -2.76 -22.25 -3.63
C CYS A 137 -1.44 -22.67 -4.29
N SER A 138 -0.32 -22.20 -3.74
CA SER A 138 1.02 -22.45 -4.25
C SER A 138 1.39 -23.93 -4.26
N GLU A 139 0.92 -24.71 -3.28
CA GLU A 139 1.17 -26.15 -3.19
C GLU A 139 0.48 -26.90 -4.34
N THR A 140 -0.78 -26.53 -4.64
CA THR A 140 -1.54 -27.12 -5.74
C THR A 140 -0.94 -26.72 -7.09
N ALA A 141 -0.53 -25.46 -7.25
CA ALA A 141 0.17 -25.00 -8.43
C ALA A 141 1.46 -25.82 -8.68
N SER A 142 2.26 -26.00 -7.63
CA SER A 142 3.54 -26.73 -7.71
C SER A 142 3.35 -28.19 -8.12
N ARG A 143 2.29 -28.86 -7.64
CA ARG A 143 1.96 -30.26 -8.02
C ARG A 143 1.69 -30.45 -9.50
N VAL A 144 1.23 -29.41 -10.19
CA VAL A 144 1.01 -29.44 -11.65
C VAL A 144 2.13 -28.75 -12.43
N GLY A 145 3.29 -28.52 -11.79
CA GLY A 145 4.45 -27.89 -12.42
C GLY A 145 4.22 -26.41 -12.78
N LYS A 146 3.43 -25.69 -11.98
CA LYS A 146 3.08 -24.27 -12.16
C LYS A 146 3.36 -23.47 -10.89
N GLU A 147 3.27 -22.15 -11.00
CA GLU A 147 3.29 -21.21 -9.88
C GLU A 147 2.06 -20.30 -9.90
N CYS A 148 1.73 -19.71 -8.75
CA CYS A 148 0.76 -18.63 -8.68
C CYS A 148 1.45 -17.33 -9.10
N ASN A 149 1.06 -16.78 -10.24
CA ASN A 149 1.64 -15.53 -10.72
C ASN A 149 1.08 -14.31 -9.95
N SER A 150 1.56 -13.11 -10.24
CA SER A 150 1.16 -11.88 -9.54
C SER A 150 -0.34 -11.55 -9.63
N LEU A 151 -1.03 -12.11 -10.62
CA LEU A 151 -2.47 -11.95 -10.84
C LEU A 151 -3.30 -13.04 -10.15
N GLY A 152 -2.67 -13.99 -9.46
CA GLY A 152 -3.33 -15.12 -8.82
C GLY A 152 -3.74 -16.23 -9.76
N GLN A 153 -3.16 -16.26 -10.96
CA GLN A 153 -3.44 -17.30 -11.96
C GLN A 153 -2.31 -18.31 -11.97
N LEU A 154 -2.63 -19.56 -12.31
CA LEU A 154 -1.59 -20.56 -12.58
C LEU A 154 -0.75 -20.08 -13.75
N GLY A 155 0.56 -20.14 -13.62
CA GLY A 155 1.52 -19.66 -14.59
C GLY A 155 2.79 -20.48 -14.58
N CYS A 156 3.69 -20.14 -15.49
CA CYS A 156 5.06 -20.60 -15.44
C CYS A 156 5.94 -19.55 -14.75
N PRO A 157 7.13 -19.94 -14.24
CA PRO A 157 8.16 -19.01 -13.79
C PRO A 157 8.31 -17.82 -14.72
N VAL A 158 8.57 -16.64 -14.16
CA VAL A 158 8.70 -15.38 -14.93
C VAL A 158 9.56 -15.57 -16.19
N GLY A 159 9.03 -15.16 -17.34
CA GLY A 159 9.70 -15.30 -18.64
C GLY A 159 9.58 -16.69 -19.29
N LYS A 160 8.91 -17.66 -18.66
CA LYS A 160 8.63 -19.00 -19.21
C LYS A 160 7.17 -19.17 -19.63
N LYS A 161 6.91 -20.15 -20.49
CA LYS A 161 5.60 -20.49 -21.04
C LYS A 161 5.49 -21.96 -21.45
N GLY A 162 4.30 -22.38 -21.83
CA GLY A 162 3.96 -23.72 -22.27
C GLY A 162 3.47 -24.62 -21.13
N LEU A 163 2.83 -25.73 -21.49
CA LEU A 163 2.27 -26.68 -20.51
C LEU A 163 3.33 -27.28 -19.59
N ASP A 164 4.60 -27.37 -19.99
CA ASP A 164 5.72 -27.84 -19.17
C ASP A 164 6.69 -26.74 -18.72
N CYS A 165 6.38 -25.47 -19.00
CA CYS A 165 7.20 -24.31 -18.65
C CYS A 165 8.64 -24.30 -19.19
N LYS A 166 8.96 -25.11 -20.20
CA LYS A 166 10.33 -25.16 -20.75
C LYS A 166 10.61 -24.07 -21.78
N GLN A 167 9.57 -23.53 -22.41
CA GLN A 167 9.72 -22.55 -23.47
C GLN A 167 9.86 -21.15 -22.87
N SER A 168 10.71 -20.31 -23.46
CA SER A 168 10.80 -18.90 -23.07
C SER A 168 9.72 -18.08 -23.77
N ILE A 169 9.23 -17.03 -23.10
CA ILE A 169 8.34 -16.05 -23.71
C ILE A 169 9.13 -15.24 -24.75
N SER A 170 8.70 -15.29 -26.01
CA SER A 170 9.31 -14.50 -27.08
C SER A 170 9.09 -13.01 -26.86
N LYS A 171 10.10 -12.19 -27.15
CA LYS A 171 10.00 -10.72 -27.14
C LYS A 171 8.85 -10.23 -28.03
N LYS A 172 8.50 -10.94 -29.11
CA LYS A 172 7.39 -10.59 -30.00
C LYS A 172 6.03 -10.60 -29.29
N TRP A 173 5.84 -11.48 -28.31
CA TRP A 173 4.59 -11.60 -27.55
C TRP A 173 4.59 -10.75 -26.29
N CYS A 174 5.77 -10.31 -25.86
CA CYS A 174 5.93 -9.48 -24.68
C CYS A 174 5.73 -8.00 -25.01
N LYS A 175 4.54 -7.47 -24.71
CA LYS A 175 4.16 -6.08 -25.00
C LYS A 175 4.29 -5.13 -23.82
N CYS A 176 4.82 -5.58 -22.68
CA CYS A 176 4.91 -4.77 -21.48
C CYS A 176 5.84 -3.57 -21.68
N LYS A 177 5.44 -2.43 -21.13
CA LYS A 177 6.14 -1.15 -21.08
C LYS A 177 6.75 -0.96 -19.70
N ASN A 178 7.54 0.12 -19.53
CA ASN A 178 8.07 0.56 -18.24
C ASN A 178 8.75 -0.55 -17.42
N LYS A 179 9.51 -1.42 -18.11
CA LYS A 179 10.21 -2.58 -17.50
C LYS A 179 9.29 -3.65 -16.89
N GLY A 180 8.03 -3.70 -17.29
CA GLY A 180 7.11 -4.78 -16.91
C GLY A 180 7.57 -6.15 -17.39
N SER A 181 7.31 -7.15 -16.55
CA SER A 181 7.71 -8.53 -16.81
C SER A 181 6.57 -9.29 -17.49
N CYS A 182 6.90 -10.07 -18.51
CA CYS A 182 5.93 -10.96 -19.13
C CYS A 182 5.78 -12.26 -18.34
N ILE A 183 4.53 -12.56 -18.00
CA ILE A 183 4.13 -13.74 -17.25
C ILE A 183 3.16 -14.57 -18.09
N SER A 184 3.24 -15.88 -17.91
CA SER A 184 2.25 -16.81 -18.45
C SER A 184 1.10 -16.97 -17.46
N SER A 185 -0.12 -17.02 -17.98
CA SER A 185 -1.35 -17.21 -17.22
C SER A 185 -2.25 -18.25 -17.90
N PHE A 186 -2.67 -19.25 -17.15
CA PHE A 186 -3.60 -20.30 -17.59
C PHE A 186 -5.01 -19.99 -17.08
N GLY A 187 -5.95 -19.87 -18.01
CA GLY A 187 -7.38 -19.76 -17.67
C GLY A 187 -8.01 -21.12 -17.31
N LYS A 188 -9.31 -21.12 -16.99
CA LYS A 188 -10.09 -22.32 -16.60
C LYS A 188 -9.99 -23.49 -17.60
N ASN A 189 -9.78 -23.20 -18.89
CA ASN A 189 -9.67 -24.20 -19.95
C ASN A 189 -8.22 -24.52 -20.34
N LEU A 190 -7.24 -24.25 -19.47
CA LEU A 190 -5.80 -24.40 -19.74
C LEU A 190 -5.29 -23.61 -20.96
N HIS A 191 -6.08 -22.63 -21.44
CA HIS A 191 -5.64 -21.72 -22.47
C HIS A 191 -4.62 -20.74 -21.88
N GLU A 192 -3.39 -20.84 -22.36
CA GLU A 192 -2.29 -19.96 -21.96
C GLU A 192 -2.46 -18.56 -22.57
N ARG A 193 -2.23 -17.52 -21.77
CA ARG A 193 -2.15 -16.13 -22.19
C ARG A 193 -0.90 -15.49 -21.63
N ILE A 194 -0.25 -14.66 -22.42
CA ILE A 194 0.88 -13.84 -21.95
C ILE A 194 0.33 -12.50 -21.47
N GLN A 195 0.63 -12.16 -20.23
CA GLN A 195 0.19 -10.94 -19.56
C GLN A 195 1.38 -10.21 -18.94
N CYS A 196 1.14 -8.99 -18.49
CA CYS A 196 2.16 -8.17 -17.85
C CYS A 196 2.02 -8.19 -16.33
N SER A 197 3.14 -8.40 -15.65
CA SER A 197 3.33 -8.08 -14.24
C SER A 197 4.01 -6.72 -14.18
N CYS A 198 3.31 -5.72 -13.67
CA CYS A 198 3.80 -4.34 -13.66
C CYS A 198 4.72 -4.09 -12.47
N PRO A 199 5.83 -3.36 -12.69
CA PRO A 199 6.68 -2.95 -11.60
C PRO A 199 5.99 -1.86 -10.77
N VAL A 200 6.56 -1.59 -9.60
CA VAL A 200 6.10 -0.53 -8.71
C VAL A 200 6.01 0.80 -9.47
N GLY A 201 4.92 1.53 -9.24
CA GLY A 201 4.66 2.82 -9.89
C GLY A 201 3.98 2.75 -11.25
N PHE A 202 3.72 1.56 -11.80
CA PHE A 202 3.08 1.40 -13.11
C PHE A 202 1.88 0.46 -13.09
N THR A 203 0.91 0.70 -13.97
CA THR A 203 -0.34 -0.04 -14.10
C THR A 203 -0.82 -0.06 -15.56
N GLY A 204 -1.89 -0.80 -15.83
CA GLY A 204 -2.42 -1.03 -17.17
C GLY A 204 -2.07 -2.41 -17.73
N ILE A 205 -2.74 -2.80 -18.81
CA ILE A 205 -2.61 -4.13 -19.43
C ILE A 205 -1.19 -4.38 -19.92
N HIS A 206 -0.48 -3.31 -20.28
CA HIS A 206 0.90 -3.32 -20.73
C HIS A 206 1.80 -2.48 -19.81
N CYS A 207 1.38 -2.18 -18.58
CA CYS A 207 2.13 -1.31 -17.65
C CYS A 207 2.43 0.07 -18.23
N GLU A 208 1.56 0.56 -19.11
CA GLU A 208 1.76 1.76 -19.91
C GLU A 208 1.42 3.06 -19.17
N ARG A 209 0.76 2.97 -18.01
CA ARG A 209 0.33 4.11 -17.20
C ARG A 209 1.09 4.14 -15.89
N GLU A 210 1.41 5.34 -15.41
CA GLU A 210 1.91 5.54 -14.06
C GLU A 210 0.76 5.45 -13.05
N VAL A 211 1.05 4.87 -11.89
CA VAL A 211 0.18 4.96 -10.72
C VAL A 211 0.33 6.37 -10.16
N PRO A 212 -0.78 7.10 -9.93
CA PRO A 212 -0.74 8.43 -9.32
C PRO A 212 0.05 8.43 -8.01
N SER A 213 0.85 9.47 -7.78
CA SER A 213 1.43 9.68 -6.45
C SER A 213 0.30 9.94 -5.46
N VAL A 214 0.49 9.44 -4.24
CA VAL A 214 -0.39 9.80 -3.12
C VAL A 214 0.11 11.10 -2.52
N GLU A 215 -0.83 11.98 -2.21
CA GLU A 215 -0.53 13.22 -1.50
C GLU A 215 -0.75 13.03 0.01
N MET A 216 0.06 13.72 0.80
CA MET A 216 -0.10 13.79 2.25
C MET A 216 -0.35 15.23 2.64
N MET A 217 -1.45 15.46 3.35
CA MET A 217 -1.76 16.75 3.97
C MET A 217 -1.26 16.72 5.41
N SER A 218 -0.63 17.79 5.89
CA SER A 218 -0.36 17.89 7.32
C SER A 218 -0.90 19.16 7.95
N VAL A 219 -1.37 18.97 9.17
CA VAL A 219 -1.94 19.99 10.04
C VAL A 219 -1.07 20.07 11.29
N TYR A 220 -0.56 21.26 11.61
CA TYR A 220 0.22 21.46 12.84
C TYR A 220 -0.62 22.19 13.88
N GLY A 221 -0.63 21.66 15.10
CA GLY A 221 -1.10 22.36 16.29
C GLY A 221 0.07 23.10 16.93
N VAL A 222 -0.08 24.41 17.08
CA VAL A 222 0.93 25.30 17.66
C VAL A 222 0.32 26.12 18.78
N ASP A 223 1.02 26.25 19.91
CA ASP A 223 0.64 27.15 21.00
C ASP A 223 0.94 28.60 20.56
N PRO A 224 -0.07 29.48 20.38
CA PRO A 224 0.13 30.84 19.91
C PRO A 224 1.07 31.66 20.80
N LYS A 225 1.21 31.29 22.07
CA LYS A 225 2.11 31.97 23.03
C LYS A 225 3.57 31.52 22.89
N LYS A 226 3.82 30.35 22.29
CA LYS A 226 5.15 29.79 22.03
C LYS A 226 5.56 29.87 20.56
N PHE A 227 4.63 30.23 19.68
CA PHE A 227 4.84 30.25 18.25
C PHE A 227 5.65 31.47 17.80
N GLU A 228 6.92 31.26 17.48
CA GLU A 228 7.81 32.29 16.97
C GLU A 228 7.86 32.32 15.43
N ILE A 229 8.27 33.46 14.86
CA ILE A 229 8.45 33.64 13.40
C ILE A 229 9.40 32.59 12.81
N GLY A 230 10.41 32.15 13.58
CA GLY A 230 11.32 31.08 13.18
C GLY A 230 10.62 29.74 12.99
N THR A 231 9.68 29.37 13.87
CA THR A 231 8.89 28.14 13.78
C THR A 231 7.92 28.21 12.60
N ALA A 232 7.30 29.37 12.36
CA ALA A 232 6.47 29.58 11.17
C ALA A 232 7.26 29.38 9.88
N LYS A 233 8.42 30.03 9.76
CA LYS A 233 9.31 29.89 8.60
C LYS A 233 9.74 28.43 8.40
N MET A 234 10.14 27.75 9.47
CA MET A 234 10.49 26.32 9.43
C MET A 234 9.34 25.46 8.92
N LEU A 235 8.11 25.68 9.40
CA LEU A 235 6.94 24.89 8.95
C LEU A 235 6.60 25.14 7.47
N TYR A 236 6.72 26.38 6.99
CA TYR A 236 6.55 26.67 5.56
C TYR A 236 7.67 26.07 4.69
N GLU A 237 8.89 26.00 5.21
CA GLU A 237 10.05 25.38 4.55
C GLU A 237 10.13 23.86 4.80
N SER A 238 9.18 23.28 5.56
CA SER A 238 9.27 21.89 6.04
C SER A 238 8.92 20.81 5.02
N VAL A 239 8.47 21.21 3.83
CA VAL A 239 8.20 20.26 2.75
C VAL A 239 9.54 19.81 2.17
N VAL A 240 9.92 18.57 2.47
CA VAL A 240 11.18 17.97 2.05
C VAL A 240 10.93 16.80 1.12
N ASP A 241 11.91 16.48 0.29
CA ASP A 241 11.88 15.27 -0.52
C ASP A 241 11.81 14.04 0.38
N ASN A 242 10.94 13.12 0.03
CA ASN A 242 10.77 11.90 0.79
C ASN A 242 11.93 10.94 0.50
N GLU A 243 12.74 10.67 1.52
CA GLU A 243 13.90 9.77 1.44
C GLU A 243 13.53 8.32 1.07
N MET A 244 12.25 7.96 1.20
CA MET A 244 11.74 6.61 0.93
C MET A 244 10.97 6.51 -0.40
N VAL A 245 11.17 7.45 -1.33
CA VAL A 245 10.60 7.40 -2.68
C VAL A 245 11.24 6.27 -3.49
N GLU A 246 10.42 5.36 -4.01
CA GLU A 246 10.90 4.26 -4.87
C GLU A 246 10.73 4.55 -6.38
N VAL A 247 9.94 5.56 -6.74
CA VAL A 247 9.67 5.92 -8.15
C VAL A 247 10.07 7.37 -8.38
N THR A 248 11.10 7.58 -9.18
CA THR A 248 11.50 8.93 -9.62
C THR A 248 10.39 9.52 -10.49
N ARG A 249 9.79 10.62 -10.03
CA ARG A 249 8.81 11.40 -10.81
C ARG A 249 9.29 12.85 -10.90
N PRO A 250 9.00 13.58 -12.00
CA PRO A 250 9.27 15.00 -12.06
C PRO A 250 8.50 15.73 -10.95
N HIS A 251 9.18 16.61 -10.21
CA HIS A 251 8.57 17.37 -9.12
C HIS A 251 7.42 18.24 -9.67
N SER A 252 6.21 18.04 -9.16
CA SER A 252 5.10 18.98 -9.35
C SER A 252 5.34 20.19 -8.45
N SER A 253 5.26 21.39 -9.00
CA SER A 253 5.50 22.68 -8.33
C SER A 253 4.44 23.08 -7.29
N HIS A 254 3.49 22.21 -6.95
CA HIS A 254 2.32 22.52 -6.10
C HIS A 254 2.46 22.01 -4.65
N LEU A 255 3.66 22.14 -4.08
CA LEU A 255 4.03 21.53 -2.79
C LEU A 255 3.40 22.16 -1.53
N LEU A 256 3.00 23.44 -1.59
CA LEU A 256 2.55 24.20 -0.42
C LEU A 256 1.04 24.10 -0.12
N HIS A 257 0.22 23.60 -1.04
CA HIS A 257 -1.25 23.53 -0.83
C HIS A 257 -1.67 22.51 0.23
N ASN A 258 -0.76 21.60 0.61
CA ASN A 258 -1.01 20.50 1.52
C ASN A 258 -0.63 20.80 2.98
N LEU A 259 -0.19 22.03 3.26
CA LEU A 259 0.11 22.52 4.60
C LEU A 259 -1.08 23.31 5.18
N LYS A 260 -1.51 22.95 6.38
CA LYS A 260 -2.42 23.77 7.20
C LYS A 260 -1.82 23.97 8.59
N ILE A 261 -1.95 25.18 9.12
CA ILE A 261 -1.56 25.50 10.51
C ILE A 261 -2.86 25.90 11.19
N ASN A 262 -3.18 25.23 12.30
CA ASN A 262 -4.36 25.55 13.09
C ASN A 262 -3.91 26.18 14.40
N ASP A 263 -4.58 27.27 14.79
CA ASP A 263 -4.49 27.80 16.15
C ASP A 263 -5.22 26.80 17.07
N ALA A 264 -4.52 26.29 18.09
CA ALA A 264 -5.09 25.41 19.10
C ALA A 264 -5.92 26.19 20.14
#